data_AF-A0A7C5ZFZ5-F1
#
_entry.id   AF-A0A7C5ZFZ5-F1
#
_cell.length_a   1.000
_cell.length_b   1.000
_cell.length_c   1.000
_cell.angle_alpha   90.00
_cell.angle_beta   90.00
_cell.angle_gamma   90.00
#
_symmetry.space_group_name_H-M   'P 1'
#
loop_
_entity.id
_entity.type
_entity.pdbx_description
1 polymer ?
#
loop_
_entity_poly.entity_id
_entity_poly.type
_entity_poly.pdbx_seq_one_letter_code
_entity_poly.pdbx_strand_id
1 'polypeptide(L)'
;MARIALPTWTVPWSAPEPVGKVLIAHARKLLASNSFWALADQAASSLGNFTTNILLARSLGRESYGTFGLILEMIFFLNAIQSALITYPLLVRGATADRQQLSRYASASLLLTCLLAMPLICIAIVS
;
A
#
# COMPACT_ATOMS: atom_id res chain seq x y z
N MET A 1 6.36 15.64 68.95
CA MET A 1 5.53 14.60 68.31
C MET A 1 4.98 15.14 67.00
N ALA A 2 5.65 14.86 65.87
CA ALA A 2 5.22 15.30 64.55
C ALA A 2 4.31 14.23 63.92
N ARG A 3 3.05 14.58 63.61
CA ARG A 3 2.11 13.71 62.91
C ARG A 3 2.44 13.72 61.42
N ILE A 4 2.79 12.54 60.89
CA ILE A 4 2.94 12.31 59.45
C ILE A 4 1.54 12.34 58.82
N ALA A 5 1.30 13.27 57.90
CA ALA A 5 0.08 13.33 57.11
C ALA A 5 0.15 12.25 56.01
N LEU A 6 -0.80 11.32 56.02
CA LEU A 6 -0.90 10.29 54.98
C LEU A 6 -1.51 10.89 53.71
N PRO A 7 -0.97 10.60 52.51
CA PRO A 7 -1.52 11.10 51.27
C PRO A 7 -2.86 10.41 50.95
N THR A 8 -3.93 11.20 50.87
CA THR A 8 -5.29 10.72 50.55
C THR A 8 -5.44 10.55 49.03
N TRP A 9 -4.88 9.48 48.49
CA TRP A 9 -5.10 9.07 47.11
C TRP A 9 -6.56 8.60 46.92
N THR A 10 -7.47 9.55 46.77
CA THR A 10 -8.82 9.28 46.25
C THR A 10 -8.73 9.27 44.74
N VAL A 11 -8.48 8.09 44.17
CA VAL A 11 -8.62 7.91 42.73
C VAL A 11 -10.10 8.14 42.41
N PRO A 12 -10.48 9.14 41.60
CA PRO A 12 -11.88 9.35 41.26
C PRO A 12 -12.36 8.13 40.50
N TRP A 13 -13.17 7.29 41.15
CA TRP A 13 -13.77 6.14 40.49
C TRP A 13 -14.81 6.64 39.49
N SER A 14 -14.41 6.76 38.22
CA SER A 14 -15.33 6.89 37.09
C SER A 14 -15.78 5.50 36.68
N ALA A 15 -17.08 5.33 36.41
CA ALA A 15 -17.58 4.07 35.88
C ALA A 15 -16.86 3.74 34.56
N PRO A 16 -16.39 2.49 34.36
CA PRO A 16 -15.74 2.12 33.11
C PRO A 16 -16.71 2.35 31.95
N GLU A 17 -16.24 3.02 30.90
CA GLU A 17 -17.01 3.21 29.68
C GLU A 17 -17.49 1.83 29.16
N PRO A 18 -18.74 1.71 28.70
CA PRO A 18 -19.26 0.44 28.22
C PRO A 18 -18.37 -0.09 27.09
N VAL A 19 -17.88 -1.32 27.25
CA VAL A 19 -16.92 -1.98 26.34
C VAL A 19 -17.33 -1.84 24.86
N GLY A 20 -18.64 -1.87 24.57
CA GLY A 20 -19.19 -1.66 23.23
C GLY A 20 -18.86 -0.29 22.61
N LYS A 21 -18.91 0.80 23.39
CA LYS A 21 -18.54 2.14 22.89
C LYS A 21 -17.06 2.23 22.55
N VAL A 22 -16.22 1.59 23.37
CA VAL A 22 -14.77 1.53 23.16
C VAL A 22 -14.44 0.72 21.90
N LEU A 23 -15.07 -0.43 21.69
CA LEU A 23 -14.91 -1.25 20.48
C LEU A 23 -15.32 -0.50 19.21
N ILE A 24 -16.49 0.16 19.22
CA ILE A 24 -16.97 0.93 18.07
C ILE A 24 -16.06 2.11 17.76
N ALA A 25 -15.52 2.78 18.78
CA ALA A 25 -14.56 3.87 18.59
C ALA A 25 -13.26 3.38 17.94
N HIS A 26 -12.73 2.24 18.37
CA HIS A 26 -11.55 1.62 17.76
C HIS A 26 -11.80 1.16 16.33
N ALA A 27 -12.94 0.52 16.06
CA ALA A 27 -13.33 0.11 14.72
C ALA A 27 -13.43 1.30 13.77
N ARG A 28 -14.06 2.40 14.21
CA ARG A 28 -14.15 3.64 13.43
C ARG A 28 -12.79 4.27 13.17
N LYS A 29 -11.90 4.26 14.17
CA LYS A 29 -10.52 4.76 14.03
C LYS A 29 -9.71 3.92 13.05
N LEU A 30 -9.89 2.60 13.05
CA LEU A 30 -9.26 1.69 12.10
C LEU A 30 -9.80 1.94 10.68
N LEU A 31 -11.11 2.00 10.49
CA LEU A 31 -11.75 2.28 9.20
C LEU A 31 -11.41 3.66 8.65
N ALA A 32 -11.18 4.65 9.53
CA ALA A 32 -10.74 6.00 9.14
C ALA A 32 -9.22 6.10 8.93
N SER A 33 -8.45 5.04 9.19
CA SER A 33 -7.00 5.08 9.05
C SER A 33 -6.58 4.88 7.60
N ASN A 34 -5.54 5.63 7.17
CA ASN A 34 -4.94 5.47 5.83
C ASN A 34 -4.43 4.04 5.60
N SER A 35 -4.00 3.35 6.66
CA SER A 35 -3.52 1.97 6.59
C SER A 35 -4.62 0.98 6.21
N PHE A 36 -5.85 1.16 6.72
CA PHE A 36 -6.98 0.32 6.32
C PHE A 36 -7.32 0.51 4.84
N TRP A 37 -7.37 1.76 4.38
CA TRP A 37 -7.63 2.07 2.97
C TRP A 37 -6.53 1.56 2.04
N ALA A 38 -5.26 1.64 2.45
CA ALA A 38 -4.15 1.06 1.68
C ALA A 38 -4.26 -0.48 1.57
N LEU A 39 -4.65 -1.17 2.66
CA LEU A 39 -4.89 -2.61 2.64
C LEU A 39 -6.09 -2.99 1.77
N ALA A 40 -7.16 -2.19 1.83
CA ALA A 40 -8.36 -2.40 1.01
C ALA A 40 -8.05 -2.24 -0.49
N ASP A 41 -7.27 -1.23 -0.86
CA ASP A 41 -6.81 -1.00 -2.23
C ASP A 41 -5.97 -2.18 -2.74
N GLN A 42 -5.00 -2.63 -1.94
CA GLN A 42 -4.18 -3.79 -2.27
C GLN A 42 -5.02 -5.07 -2.42
N ALA A 43 -5.97 -5.30 -1.51
CA ALA A 43 -6.86 -6.45 -1.57
C ALA A 43 -7.75 -6.43 -2.83
N ALA A 44 -8.29 -5.28 -3.21
CA ALA A 44 -9.06 -5.12 -4.43
C ALA A 44 -8.21 -5.42 -5.68
N SER A 45 -6.99 -4.89 -5.74
CA SER A 45 -6.06 -5.13 -6.83
C SER A 45 -5.65 -6.60 -6.95
N SER A 46 -5.31 -7.26 -5.83
CA SER A 46 -4.96 -8.69 -5.82
C SER A 46 -6.14 -9.57 -6.22
N LEU A 47 -7.36 -9.27 -5.75
CA LEU A 47 -8.56 -10.01 -6.14
C LEU A 47 -8.87 -9.85 -7.62
N GLY A 48 -8.72 -8.63 -8.17
CA GLY A 48 -8.87 -8.36 -9.59
C GLY A 48 -7.90 -9.19 -10.43
N ASN A 49 -6.61 -9.16 -10.07
CA ASN A 49 -5.58 -9.95 -10.76
C ASN A 49 -5.83 -11.46 -10.67
N PHE A 50 -6.24 -11.97 -9.52
CA PHE A 50 -6.57 -13.39 -9.34
C PHE A 50 -7.77 -13.81 -10.19
N THR A 51 -8.84 -13.01 -10.16
CA THR A 51 -10.06 -13.26 -10.95
C THR A 51 -9.77 -13.24 -12.44
N THR A 52 -9.00 -12.26 -12.91
CA THR A 52 -8.56 -12.17 -14.32
C THR A 52 -7.75 -13.40 -14.72
N ASN A 53 -6.79 -13.84 -13.90
CA ASN A 53 -5.99 -15.04 -14.18
C ASN A 53 -6.88 -16.29 -14.29
N ILE A 54 -7.85 -16.48 -13.39
CA ILE A 54 -8.78 -17.62 -13.47
C ILE A 54 -9.62 -17.56 -14.75
N LEU A 55 -10.18 -16.40 -15.07
CA LEU A 55 -11.04 -16.25 -16.25
C LEU A 55 -10.25 -16.54 -17.53
N LEU A 56 -9.03 -16.01 -17.65
CA LEU A 56 -8.16 -16.24 -18.80
C LEU A 56 -7.66 -17.68 -18.89
N ALA A 57 -7.33 -18.32 -17.76
CA ALA A 57 -6.94 -19.73 -17.74
C ALA A 57 -8.06 -20.67 -18.24
N ARG A 58 -9.32 -20.25 -18.09
CA ARG A 58 -10.49 -21.01 -18.55
C ARG A 58 -10.91 -20.68 -19.99
N SER A 59 -10.58 -19.49 -20.49
CA SER A 59 -11.02 -19.03 -21.81
C SER A 59 -9.94 -19.15 -22.90
N LEU A 60 -8.66 -19.08 -22.53
CA LEU A 60 -7.54 -19.12 -23.48
C LEU A 60 -6.92 -20.51 -23.61
N GLY A 61 -6.26 -20.73 -24.75
CA GLY A 61 -5.34 -21.85 -24.93
C GLY A 61 -4.09 -21.71 -24.06
N ARG A 62 -3.42 -22.84 -23.80
CA ARG A 62 -2.24 -22.92 -22.92
C ARG A 62 -1.13 -21.95 -23.30
N GLU A 63 -0.86 -21.82 -24.60
CA GLU A 63 0.18 -20.93 -25.14
C GLU A 63 -0.15 -19.46 -24.85
N SER A 64 -1.33 -19.00 -25.24
CA SER A 64 -1.76 -17.60 -25.05
C SER A 64 -1.84 -17.21 -23.57
N TYR A 65 -2.27 -18.14 -22.70
CA TYR A 65 -2.25 -17.92 -21.25
C TYR A 65 -0.82 -17.82 -20.71
N GLY A 66 0.11 -18.63 -21.21
CA GLY A 66 1.53 -18.54 -20.87
C GLY A 66 2.14 -17.20 -21.23
N THR A 67 1.90 -16.70 -22.44
CA THR A 67 2.35 -15.37 -22.89
C THR A 67 1.79 -14.26 -22.01
N PHE A 68 0.49 -14.33 -21.67
CA PHE A 68 -0.13 -13.38 -20.73
C PHE A 68 0.55 -13.40 -19.35
N GLY A 69 0.78 -14.59 -18.79
CA GLY A 69 1.43 -14.75 -17.49
C GLY A 69 2.83 -14.12 -17.46
N LEU A 70 3.63 -14.34 -18.50
CA LEU A 70 4.97 -13.76 -18.64
C LEU A 70 4.93 -12.23 -18.71
N ILE A 71 4.00 -11.66 -19.49
CA ILE A 71 3.83 -10.20 -19.57
C ILE A 71 3.40 -9.64 -18.21
N LEU A 72 2.44 -10.29 -17.56
CA LEU A 72 1.93 -9.86 -16.26
C LEU A 72 3.02 -9.89 -15.17
N GLU A 73 3.80 -10.96 -15.10
CA GLU A 73 4.93 -11.07 -14.16
C GLU A 73 6.02 -10.03 -14.45
N MET A 74 6.31 -9.76 -15.74
CA MET A 74 7.23 -8.71 -16.13
C MET A 74 6.74 -7.32 -15.65
N ILE A 75 5.44 -7.03 -15.79
CA ILE A 75 4.84 -5.78 -15.28
C ILE A 75 5.07 -5.67 -13.76
N PHE A 76 4.78 -6.73 -12.99
CA PHE A 76 4.97 -6.70 -11.54
C PHE A 76 6.43 -6.54 -11.14
N PHE A 77 7.35 -7.22 -11.84
CA PHE A 77 8.78 -7.12 -11.60
C PHE A 77 9.29 -5.69 -11.80
N LEU A 78 8.92 -5.05 -12.92
CA LEU A 78 9.30 -3.67 -13.23
C LEU A 78 8.69 -2.68 -12.22
N ASN A 79 7.43 -2.90 -11.82
CA ASN A 79 6.78 -2.10 -10.78
C ASN A 79 7.50 -2.21 -9.43
N ALA A 80 8.01 -3.39 -9.08
CA ALA A 80 8.80 -3.58 -7.87
C ALA A 80 10.13 -2.80 -7.92
N ILE A 81 10.83 -2.78 -9.05
CA ILE A 81 12.04 -1.97 -9.26
C ILE A 81 11.73 -0.49 -9.11
N GLN A 82 10.67 0.00 -9.78
CA GLN A 82 10.24 1.39 -9.68
C GLN A 82 9.91 1.77 -8.23
N SER A 83 9.20 0.90 -7.52
CA SER A 83 8.85 1.11 -6.12
C SER A 83 10.10 1.18 -5.24
N ALA A 84 11.04 0.25 -5.42
CA ALA A 84 12.32 0.19 -4.71
C ALA A 84 13.17 1.46 -4.90
N LEU A 85 13.31 1.92 -6.15
CA LEU A 85 14.25 2.98 -6.50
C LEU A 85 13.67 4.39 -6.37
N ILE A 86 12.35 4.53 -6.45
CA ILE A 86 11.70 5.85 -6.51
C ILE A 86 10.70 6.01 -5.39
N THR A 87 9.71 5.13 -5.29
CA THR A 87 8.58 5.31 -4.35
C THR A 87 9.06 5.29 -2.90
N TYR A 88 9.87 4.30 -2.48
CA TYR A 88 10.33 4.24 -1.08
C TYR A 88 11.25 5.40 -0.69
N PRO A 89 12.28 5.77 -1.47
CA PRO A 89 13.09 6.96 -1.16
C PRO A 89 12.25 8.24 -1.10
N LEU A 90 11.24 8.38 -1.96
CA LEU A 90 10.33 9.52 -1.95
C LEU A 90 9.46 9.55 -0.70
N LEU A 91 8.94 8.40 -0.24
CA LEU A 91 8.14 8.34 0.99
C LEU A 91 8.98 8.67 2.23
N VAL A 92 10.23 8.21 2.28
CA VAL A 92 11.12 8.44 3.44
C VAL A 92 11.72 9.85 3.43
N ARG A 93 12.22 10.33 2.28
CA ARG A 93 12.92 11.62 2.16
C ARG A 93 12.02 12.77 1.71
N GLY A 94 10.91 12.47 1.05
CA GLY A 94 9.97 13.46 0.52
C GLY A 94 9.18 14.18 1.59
N ALA A 95 8.99 13.59 2.77
CA ALA A 95 8.36 14.24 3.92
C ALA A 95 9.12 15.51 4.38
N THR A 96 10.39 15.64 4.01
CA THR A 96 11.26 16.79 4.31
C THR A 96 11.82 17.48 3.06
N ALA A 97 11.37 17.10 1.86
CA ALA A 97 11.95 17.57 0.61
C ALA A 97 11.21 18.78 0.03
N ASP A 98 11.97 19.72 -0.55
CA ASP A 98 11.43 20.92 -1.19
C ASP A 98 10.70 20.63 -2.52
N ARG A 99 9.83 21.56 -2.94
CA ARG A 99 8.97 21.44 -4.13
C ARG A 99 9.75 21.15 -5.44
N GLN A 100 10.98 21.65 -5.53
CA GLN A 100 11.89 21.40 -6.66
C GLN A 100 12.47 19.98 -6.66
N GLN A 101 12.66 19.37 -5.48
CA GLN A 101 13.11 17.98 -5.37
C GLN A 101 11.96 17.03 -5.72
N LEU A 102 10.74 17.33 -5.28
CA LEU A 102 9.54 16.58 -5.66
C LEU A 102 9.32 16.53 -7.18
N SER A 103 9.49 17.66 -7.89
CA SER A 103 9.33 17.67 -9.36
C SER A 103 10.40 16.85 -10.07
N ARG A 104 11.64 16.86 -9.55
CA ARG A 104 12.74 16.02 -10.06
C ARG A 104 12.50 14.53 -9.84
N TYR A 105 11.89 14.15 -8.72
CA TYR A 105 11.51 12.76 -8.49
C TYR A 105 10.31 12.33 -9.34
N ALA A 106 9.32 13.21 -9.53
CA ALA A 106 8.19 12.94 -10.42
C ALA A 106 8.66 12.75 -11.88
N SER A 107 9.58 13.60 -12.37
CA SER A 107 10.15 13.45 -13.71
C SER A 107 11.05 12.21 -13.83
N ALA A 108 11.83 11.88 -12.80
CA ALA A 108 12.59 10.63 -12.76
C ALA A 108 11.66 9.39 -12.73
N SER A 109 10.52 9.46 -12.06
CA SER A 109 9.51 8.40 -12.06
C SER A 109 8.89 8.19 -13.43
N LEU A 110 8.55 9.28 -14.12
CA LEU A 110 8.07 9.24 -15.50
C LEU A 110 9.12 8.63 -16.44
N LEU A 111 10.37 9.09 -16.35
CA LEU A 111 11.47 8.57 -17.16
C LEU A 111 11.72 7.08 -16.89
N LEU A 112 11.73 6.65 -15.63
CA LEU A 112 11.90 5.25 -15.28
C LEU A 112 10.70 4.42 -15.73
N THR A 113 9.47 4.93 -15.62
CA THR A 113 8.27 4.24 -16.13
C THR A 113 8.36 4.04 -17.63
N CYS A 114 8.75 5.07 -18.39
CA CYS A 114 8.94 4.97 -19.83
C CYS A 114 10.06 3.98 -20.19
N LEU A 115 11.18 4.01 -19.47
CA LEU A 115 12.30 3.09 -19.68
C LEU A 115 11.89 1.63 -19.41
N LEU A 116 11.21 1.38 -18.30
CA LEU A 116 10.74 0.05 -17.91
C LEU A 116 9.60 -0.44 -18.81
N ALA A 117 8.84 0.46 -19.45
CA ALA A 117 7.83 0.08 -20.44
C ALA A 117 8.42 -0.46 -21.76
N MET A 118 9.68 -0.12 -22.09
CA MET A 118 10.34 -0.57 -23.33
C MET A 118 10.34 -2.09 -23.53
N PRO A 119 10.75 -2.93 -22.56
CA PRO A 119 10.67 -4.39 -22.72
C PRO A 119 9.24 -4.90 -22.95
N LEU A 120 8.23 -4.29 -22.33
CA LEU A 120 6.82 -4.66 -22.54
C LEU A 120 6.37 -4.31 -23.97
N ILE A 121 6.75 -3.13 -24.47
CA ILE A 121 6.48 -2.71 -25.86
C ILE A 121 7.18 -3.65 -26.85
N CYS A 122 8.44 -4.00 -26.60
CA CYS A 122 9.17 -4.95 -27.44
C CYS A 122 8.49 -6.33 -27.48
N ILE A 123 8.05 -6.85 -26.32
CA ILE A 123 7.32 -8.12 -26.28
C ILE A 123 6.02 -8.00 -27.09
N ALA A 124 5.24 -6.93 -26.89
CA ALA A 124 3.98 -6.71 -27.60
C ALA A 124 4.12 -6.52 -29.12
N ILE A 125 5.27 -6.05 -29.61
CA ILE A 125 5.55 -5.93 -31.06
C ILE A 125 5.95 -7.27 -31.67
N VAL A 126 6.58 -8.15 -30.88
CA VAL A 126 7.13 -9.43 -31.34
C VAL A 126 6.13 -10.59 -31.21
N SER A 127 5.22 -10.52 -30.24
CA SER A 127 4.14 -11.50 -29.99
C SER A 127 2.93 -11.29 -30.89
#